data_AF-A0A2S9G2Q7-F1
#
_entry.id   AF-A0A2S9G2Q7-F1
#
_cell.length_a   1.000
_cell.length_b   1.000
_cell.length_c   1.000
_cell.angle_alpha   90.00
_cell.angle_beta   90.00
_cell.angle_gamma   90.00
#
_symmetry.space_group_name_H-M   'P 1'
#
loop_
_entity.id
_entity.type
_entity.pdbx_description
1 polymer ?
#
loop_
_entity_poly.entity_id
_entity_poly.type
_entity_poly.pdbx_seq_one_letter_code
_entity_poly.pdbx_strand_id
1 'polypeptide(L)'
;GPLSAPADYQLLLALRAYADVVLVGAGTARAENYGPARLRPAHLAQRRELGLGEQPPPIAVVSQSGRLPERLLASPTPPILLTS
;
A
#
# COMPACT_ATOMS: atom_id res chain seq x y z
N GLY A 1 8.48 -3.77 -19.40
CA GLY A 1 8.84 -5.01 -18.70
C GLY A 1 8.01 -5.09 -17.44
N PRO A 2 7.61 -6.28 -16.98
CA PRO A 2 6.85 -6.36 -15.74
C PRO A 2 7.74 -5.87 -14.58
N LEU A 3 7.14 -5.26 -13.54
CA LEU A 3 7.80 -4.80 -12.30
C LEU A 3 8.31 -5.98 -11.44
N SER A 4 8.95 -6.95 -12.08
CA SER A 4 9.19 -8.30 -11.56
C SER A 4 10.66 -8.57 -11.25
N ALA A 5 11.56 -7.59 -11.44
CA ALA A 5 12.91 -7.77 -10.97
C ALA A 5 12.92 -7.73 -9.43
N PRO A 6 13.71 -8.58 -8.75
CA PRO A 6 13.83 -8.54 -7.30
C PRO A 6 14.16 -7.14 -6.77
N ALA A 7 14.95 -6.37 -7.52
CA ALA A 7 15.29 -4.99 -7.20
C ALA A 7 14.06 -4.05 -7.18
N ASP A 8 13.14 -4.18 -8.15
CA ASP A 8 11.91 -3.37 -8.21
C ASP A 8 11.02 -3.64 -7.00
N TYR A 9 10.92 -4.90 -6.58
CA TYR A 9 10.17 -5.29 -5.40
C TYR A 9 10.79 -4.71 -4.12
N GLN A 10 12.13 -4.76 -3.99
CA GLN A 10 12.83 -4.15 -2.85
C GLN A 10 12.62 -2.65 -2.80
N LEU A 11 12.70 -1.97 -3.95
CA LEU A 11 12.46 -0.54 -4.05
C LEU A 11 11.03 -0.18 -3.70
N LEU A 12 10.04 -0.92 -4.21
CA LEU A 12 8.62 -0.72 -3.86
C LEU A 12 8.39 -0.83 -2.35
N LEU A 13 8.97 -1.85 -1.70
CA LEU A 13 8.85 -2.01 -0.25
C LEU A 13 9.54 -0.89 0.53
N ALA A 14 10.69 -0.40 0.05
CA ALA A 14 11.40 0.72 0.65
C ALA A 14 10.58 2.01 0.54
N LEU A 15 10.03 2.32 -0.64
CA LEU A 15 9.18 3.50 -0.83
C LEU A 15 7.94 3.47 0.06
N ARG A 16 7.33 2.29 0.25
CA ARG A 16 6.21 2.11 1.20
C ARG A 16 6.60 2.35 2.65
N ALA A 17 7.87 2.19 3.02
CA ALA A 17 8.35 2.54 4.35
C ALA A 17 8.33 4.04 4.60
N TYR A 18 8.56 4.85 3.56
CA TYR A 18 8.55 6.31 3.65
C TYR A 18 7.18 6.94 3.41
N ALA A 19 6.27 6.24 2.75
CA ALA A 19 4.95 6.78 2.43
C ALA A 19 4.07 6.93 3.67
N ASP A 20 3.30 8.01 3.73
CA ASP A 20 2.17 8.15 4.65
C ASP A 20 0.91 7.51 4.07
N VAL A 21 0.76 7.53 2.74
CA VAL A 21 -0.38 6.93 2.03
C VAL A 21 0.12 6.34 0.71
N VAL A 22 -0.42 5.19 0.32
CA VAL A 22 -0.17 4.57 -0.99
C VAL A 22 -1.40 4.72 -1.88
N LEU A 23 -1.30 5.49 -2.96
CA LEU A 23 -2.39 5.68 -3.91
C LEU A 23 -2.38 4.60 -5.01
N VAL A 24 -3.55 4.05 -5.33
CA VAL A 24 -3.73 3.08 -6.43
C VAL A 24 -5.08 3.22 -7.12
N GLY A 25 -5.15 2.93 -8.41
CA GLY A 25 -6.43 2.83 -9.13
C GLY A 25 -7.14 1.50 -8.85
N ALA A 26 -8.47 1.51 -8.75
CA ALA A 26 -9.25 0.29 -8.49
C ALA A 26 -9.12 -0.80 -9.56
N GLY A 27 -8.82 -0.44 -10.82
CA GLY A 27 -8.51 -1.40 -11.88
C GLY A 27 -7.27 -2.23 -11.56
N THR A 28 -6.15 -1.54 -11.32
CA THR A 28 -4.87 -2.14 -10.92
C THR A 28 -5.00 -2.92 -9.62
N ALA A 29 -5.67 -2.34 -8.61
CA ALA A 29 -5.86 -3.00 -7.34
C ALA A 29 -6.60 -4.34 -7.48
N ARG A 30 -7.53 -4.48 -8.43
CA ARG A 30 -8.20 -5.76 -8.69
C ARG A 30 -7.34 -6.71 -9.54
N ALA A 31 -6.74 -6.20 -10.62
CA ALA A 31 -5.95 -7.01 -11.54
C ALA A 31 -4.75 -7.67 -10.85
N GLU A 32 -4.08 -6.93 -9.97
CA GLU A 32 -2.94 -7.44 -9.21
C GLU A 32 -3.35 -8.01 -7.86
N ASN A 33 -4.66 -8.07 -7.60
CA ASN A 33 -5.27 -8.42 -6.33
C ASN A 33 -4.47 -7.73 -5.20
N TYR A 34 -4.68 -6.44 -4.93
CA TYR A 34 -4.03 -5.60 -3.89
C TYR A 34 -4.69 -5.74 -2.52
N GLY A 35 -3.92 -5.46 -1.45
CA GLY A 35 -4.29 -5.64 -0.05
C GLY A 35 -3.26 -4.98 0.86
N PRO A 36 -3.17 -5.33 2.14
CA PRO A 36 -2.52 -4.49 3.13
C PRO A 36 -1.07 -4.22 2.77
N ALA A 37 -0.63 -2.97 2.96
CA ALA A 37 0.78 -2.64 2.87
C ALA A 37 1.54 -3.48 3.92
N ARG A 38 2.62 -4.14 3.49
CA ARG A 38 3.47 -4.92 4.39
C ARG A 38 4.77 -4.18 4.61
N LEU A 39 5.10 -3.93 5.86
CA LEU A 39 6.38 -3.39 6.27
C LEU A 39 7.24 -4.50 6.86
N ARG A 40 8.52 -4.51 6.52
CA ARG A 40 9.51 -5.39 7.15
C ARG A 40 9.95 -4.79 8.49
N PRO A 41 10.49 -5.59 9.43
CA PRO A 41 10.99 -5.06 10.71
C PRO A 41 11.97 -3.89 10.56
N ALA A 42 12.88 -3.96 9.58
CA ALA A 42 13.80 -2.85 9.28
C ALA A 42 13.08 -1.55 8.87
N HIS A 43 11.98 -1.66 8.13
CA HIS A 43 11.17 -0.51 7.70
C HIS A 43 10.38 0.09 8.87
N LEU A 44 9.97 -0.72 9.84
CA LEU A 44 9.31 -0.23 11.06
C LEU A 44 10.28 0.56 11.93
N ALA A 45 11.52 0.07 12.10
CA ALA A 45 12.57 0.80 12.82
C ALA A 45 12.86 2.15 12.15
N GLN A 46 13.00 2.15 10.83
CA GLN A 46 13.21 3.37 10.06
C GLN A 46 12.05 4.37 10.18
N ARG A 47 10.80 3.90 10.15
CA ARG A 47 9.63 4.78 10.37
C ARG A 47 9.65 5.42 11.75
N ARG A 48 9.97 4.66 12.79
CA ARG A 48 10.12 5.18 14.16
C ARG A 48 11.18 6.28 14.24
N GLU A 49 12.33 6.07 13.62
CA GLU A 49 13.42 7.06 13.57
C GLU A 49 13.01 8.36 12.87
N LEU A 50 12.15 8.24 11.85
CA LEU A 50 11.61 9.39 11.10
C LEU A 50 10.39 10.03 11.78
N GLY A 51 9.96 9.55 12.95
CA GLY A 51 8.73 10.01 13.61
C GLY A 51 7.44 9.62 12.89
N LEU A 52 7.53 8.69 11.93
CA LEU A 52 6.39 8.12 11.22
C LEU A 52 5.75 7.00 12.07
N GLY A 53 4.42 6.90 12.04
CA GLY A 53 3.69 5.87 12.81
C GLY A 53 4.10 4.44 12.44
N GLU A 54 3.99 3.53 13.42
CA GLU A 54 4.38 2.11 13.27
C GLU A 54 3.41 1.28 12.42
N GLN A 55 2.23 1.83 12.14
CA GLN A 55 1.24 1.19 11.28
C GLN A 55 1.71 1.27 9.82
N PRO A 56 1.47 0.22 9.01
CA PRO A 56 1.62 0.33 7.56
C PRO A 56 0.81 1.50 7.01
N PRO A 57 1.29 2.18 5.96
CA PRO A 57 0.52 3.26 5.36
C PRO A 57 -0.81 2.73 4.81
N PRO A 58 -1.93 3.45 5.01
CA PRO A 58 -3.19 3.12 4.37
C PRO A 58 -3.04 3.12 2.85
N ILE A 59 -3.81 2.26 2.19
CA ILE A 59 -3.94 2.27 0.74
C ILE A 59 -5.15 3.13 0.38
N ALA A 60 -4.91 4.22 -0.33
CA ALA A 60 -5.94 5.03 -0.95
C ALA A 60 -6.27 4.48 -2.34
N VAL A 61 -7.54 4.14 -2.57
CA VAL A 61 -8.01 3.60 -3.83
C VAL A 61 -8.90 4.61 -4.53
N VAL A 62 -8.53 4.99 -5.76
CA VAL A 62 -9.37 5.81 -6.63
C VAL A 62 -10.29 4.90 -7.42
N SER A 63 -11.60 5.08 -7.27
CA SER A 63 -12.62 4.28 -7.94
C SER A 63 -13.87 5.11 -8.21
N GLN A 64 -14.38 5.06 -9.44
CA GLN A 64 -15.75 5.53 -9.74
C GLN A 64 -16.81 4.51 -9.36
N SER A 65 -16.46 3.22 -9.28
CA SER A 65 -17.42 2.14 -9.08
C SER A 65 -17.53 1.64 -7.64
N GLY A 66 -16.67 2.14 -6.74
CA GLY A 66 -16.55 1.65 -5.36
C GLY A 66 -16.07 0.19 -5.21
N ARG A 67 -15.83 -0.53 -6.31
CA ARG A 67 -15.43 -1.95 -6.26
C ARG A 67 -13.96 -2.10 -5.85
N LEU A 68 -13.74 -2.73 -4.72
CA LEU A 68 -12.44 -2.96 -4.09
C LEU A 68 -12.20 -4.46 -3.86
N PRO A 69 -10.96 -4.94 -3.93
CA PRO A 69 -10.59 -6.27 -3.43
C PRO A 69 -10.93 -6.44 -1.94
N GLU A 70 -11.56 -7.56 -1.58
CA GLU A 70 -11.90 -7.86 -0.17
C GLU A 70 -10.68 -7.86 0.75
N ARG A 71 -9.53 -8.26 0.23
CA ARG A 71 -8.30 -8.30 1.04
C ARG A 71 -7.79 -6.93 1.48
N LEU A 72 -8.18 -5.84 0.80
CA LEU A 72 -7.92 -4.48 1.30
C LEU A 72 -8.81 -4.15 2.49
N LEU A 73 -10.04 -4.66 2.51
CA LEU A 73 -11.00 -4.43 3.60
C LEU A 73 -10.60 -5.20 4.86
N ALA A 74 -9.90 -6.33 4.71
CA ALA A 74 -9.33 -7.10 5.81
C ALA A 74 -8.04 -6.50 6.42
N SER A 75 -7.66 -5.28 6.01
CA SER A 75 -6.44 -4.61 6.48
C SER A 75 -6.61 -4.05 7.91
N PRO A 76 -5.61 -4.18 8.80
CA PRO A 76 -5.63 -3.53 10.11
C PRO A 76 -5.61 -2.00 10.01
N THR A 77 -5.04 -1.48 8.92
CA THR A 77 -5.11 -0.06 8.55
C THR A 77 -6.19 0.11 7.49
N PRO A 78 -7.33 0.76 7.79
CA PRO A 78 -8.45 0.85 6.84
C PRO A 78 -8.04 1.53 5.53
N PRO A 79 -8.52 1.04 4.38
CA PRO A 79 -8.27 1.71 3.10
C PRO A 79 -9.08 3.01 3.00
N ILE A 80 -8.56 3.96 2.24
CA ILE A 80 -9.24 5.22 1.92
C ILE A 80 -9.87 5.05 0.53
N LEU A 81 -11.17 5.26 0.39
CA LEU A 81 -11.83 5.25 -0.92
C LEU A 81 -12.02 6.69 -1.42
N LEU A 82 -11.47 6.99 -2.60
CA LEU A 82 -11.66 8.24 -3.31
C LEU A 82 -12.63 7.98 -4.49
N THR A 83 -13.80 8.59 -4.44
CA THR A 83 -14.87 8.49 -5.45
C THR A 83 -15.45 9.86 -5.76
N SER A 84 -16.09 9.99 -6.93
CA SER A 84 -16.89 11.15 -7.36
C SER A 84 -18.38 10.87 -7.18
#